data_AF-A0A9P6Y2U5-F1
#
_entry.id   AF-A0A9P6Y2U5-F1
#
_cell.length_a   1.000
_cell.length_b   1.000
_cell.length_c   1.000
_cell.angle_alpha   90.00
_cell.angle_beta   90.00
_cell.angle_gamma   90.00
#
_symmetry.space_group_name_H-M   'P 1'
#
loop_
_entity.id
_entity.type
_entity.pdbx_description
1 polymer ?
#
loop_
_entity_poly.entity_id
_entity_poly.type
_entity_poly.pdbx_seq_one_letter_code
_entity_poly.pdbx_strand_id
1 'polypeptide(L)'
;MSSKQFRRLCLQDLTSSTYTSPLTALAWKKFWGYPVSHACRNVWYRLLHRKIPHRSLLNRLIPSYFPFDTCSVCATGSDTLEHFLYDCPKKWLVWQTVWDEYFRLLPLTTNQLQKALFHLEFPPPICCPLPVSPAIVVGYTLLAVWRATWQLIFNNQPFAPSIVIQSARRLIRQAYREELFLQGCAHRALPLFSFH
;
A
#
# COMPACT_ATOMS: atom_id res chain seq x y z
N MET A 1 -7.66 -0.16 25.86
CA MET A 1 -6.38 0.61 25.87
C MET A 1 -6.61 1.98 25.26
N SER A 2 -6.11 3.05 25.90
CA SER A 2 -6.15 4.39 25.28
C SER A 2 -4.99 4.58 24.28
N SER A 3 -5.17 5.43 23.27
CA SER A 3 -4.11 5.78 22.31
C SER A 3 -2.84 6.30 23.00
N LYS A 4 -2.98 6.97 24.15
CA LYS A 4 -1.86 7.48 24.95
C LYS A 4 -1.02 6.35 25.57
N GLN A 5 -1.67 5.31 26.10
CA GLN A 5 -0.97 4.15 26.67
C GLN A 5 -0.21 3.37 25.60
N PHE A 6 -0.81 3.15 24.43
CA PHE A 6 -0.14 2.50 23.30
C PHE A 6 1.11 3.27 22.86
N ARG A 7 1.02 4.60 22.71
CA ARG A 7 2.18 5.44 22.32
C ARG A 7 3.30 5.38 23.35
N ARG A 8 2.99 5.39 24.65
CA ARG A 8 3.99 5.36 25.72
C ARG A 8 4.78 4.04 25.71
N LEU A 9 4.11 2.91 25.51
CA LEU A 9 4.76 1.60 25.43
C LEU A 9 5.68 1.51 24.20
N CYS A 10 5.23 1.97 23.03
CA CYS A 10 6.08 1.98 21.84
C CYS A 10 7.32 2.88 21.97
N LEU A 11 7.25 3.97 22.76
CA LEU A 11 8.36 4.90 22.96
C LEU A 11 9.43 4.37 23.92
N GLN A 12 9.08 3.50 24.86
CA GLN A 12 10.03 2.90 25.80
C GLN A 12 11.00 1.92 25.10
N ASP A 13 10.56 1.24 24.04
CA ASP A 13 11.43 0.40 23.19
C ASP A 13 12.35 1.21 22.26
N LEU A 14 12.11 2.52 22.10
CA LEU A 14 12.79 3.38 21.11
C LEU A 14 13.95 4.21 21.70
N THR A 15 14.18 4.18 23.02
CA THR A 15 15.13 5.08 23.71
C THR A 15 16.62 4.84 23.40
N SER A 16 16.96 3.97 22.45
CA SER A 16 18.34 3.69 22.04
C SER A 16 18.63 3.90 20.55
N SER A 17 17.67 4.40 19.75
CA SER A 17 17.85 4.54 18.30
C SER A 17 18.01 6.00 17.88
N THR A 18 19.19 6.34 17.32
CA THR A 18 19.38 7.53 16.51
C THR A 18 18.41 7.48 15.34
N TYR A 19 17.43 8.38 15.34
CA TYR A 19 16.42 8.43 14.28
C TYR A 19 17.07 8.84 12.96
N THR A 20 17.23 7.88 12.05
CA THR A 20 17.65 8.12 10.67
C THR A 20 16.42 8.30 9.78
N SER A 21 16.42 9.35 8.97
CA SER A 21 15.36 9.53 7.97
C SER A 21 15.42 8.39 6.96
N PRO A 22 14.29 7.71 6.65
CA PRO A 22 14.29 6.57 5.74
C PRO A 22 14.54 6.97 4.28
N LEU A 23 14.37 8.25 3.95
CA LEU A 23 14.54 8.83 2.62
C LEU A 23 15.41 10.08 2.67
N THR A 24 16.02 10.41 1.53
CA THR A 24 16.71 11.69 1.31
C THR A 24 15.70 12.85 1.25
N ALA A 25 16.16 14.09 1.47
CA ALA A 25 15.30 15.27 1.36
C ALA A 25 14.65 15.41 -0.03
N LEU A 26 15.38 15.06 -1.10
CA LEU A 26 14.84 15.07 -2.47
C LEU A 26 13.74 14.02 -2.65
N ALA A 27 13.93 12.81 -2.14
CA ALA A 27 12.91 11.76 -2.19
C ALA A 27 11.66 12.13 -1.38
N TRP A 28 11.82 12.78 -0.22
CA TRP A 28 10.69 13.35 0.52
C TRP A 28 9.95 14.41 -0.29
N LYS A 29 10.65 15.34 -0.94
CA LYS A 29 10.02 16.35 -1.80
C LYS A 29 9.20 15.69 -2.92
N LYS A 30 9.72 14.63 -3.55
CA LYS A 30 8.97 13.84 -4.54
C LYS A 30 7.73 13.18 -3.92
N PHE A 31 7.88 12.53 -2.76
CA PHE A 31 6.79 11.87 -2.05
C PHE A 31 5.60 12.81 -1.77
N TRP A 32 5.89 14.01 -1.26
CA TRP A 32 4.86 15.00 -0.96
C TRP A 32 4.18 15.55 -2.22
N GLY A 33 4.88 15.54 -3.36
CA GLY A 33 4.35 15.97 -4.65
C GLY A 33 3.47 14.94 -5.37
N TYR A 34 3.40 13.67 -4.92
CA TYR A 34 2.58 12.67 -5.62
C TYR A 34 1.07 12.97 -5.53
N PRO A 35 0.32 12.79 -6.64
CA PRO A 35 -1.13 13.03 -6.73
C PRO A 35 -1.95 11.90 -6.06
N VAL A 36 -1.71 11.67 -4.78
CA VAL A 36 -2.40 10.65 -3.98
C VAL A 36 -3.18 11.29 -2.85
N SER A 37 -4.31 10.69 -2.48
CA SER A 37 -5.13 11.16 -1.36
C SER A 37 -4.36 11.12 -0.03
N HIS A 38 -4.81 11.91 0.94
CA HIS A 38 -4.25 11.90 2.29
C HIS A 38 -4.26 10.50 2.93
N ALA A 39 -5.33 9.73 2.73
CA ALA A 39 -5.44 8.37 3.28
C ALA A 39 -4.35 7.44 2.72
N CYS A 40 -4.14 7.48 1.40
CA CYS A 40 -3.06 6.75 0.73
C CYS A 40 -1.69 7.20 1.26
N ARG A 41 -1.46 8.51 1.29
CA ARG A 41 -0.19 9.09 1.74
C ARG A 41 0.14 8.73 3.18
N ASN A 42 -0.84 8.75 4.09
CA ASN A 42 -0.63 8.41 5.50
C ASN A 42 -0.22 6.93 5.68
N VAL A 43 -0.82 6.00 4.93
CA VAL A 43 -0.41 4.58 4.99
C VAL A 43 1.02 4.41 4.48
N TRP A 44 1.33 5.03 3.34
CA TRP A 44 2.67 4.95 2.74
C TRP A 44 3.75 5.65 3.60
N TYR A 45 3.41 6.79 4.21
CA TYR A 45 4.30 7.48 5.15
C TYR A 45 4.63 6.58 6.36
N ARG A 46 3.62 5.91 6.93
CA ARG A 46 3.85 4.93 8.01
C ARG A 46 4.70 3.76 7.55
N LEU A 47 4.53 3.29 6.31
CA LEU A 47 5.37 2.26 5.71
C LEU A 47 6.83 2.68 5.66
N LEU A 48 7.12 3.87 5.13
CA LEU A 48 8.48 4.40 4.99
C LEU A 48 9.18 4.50 6.35
N HIS A 49 8.44 4.82 7.42
CA HIS A 49 8.96 4.80 8.79
C HIS A 49 8.93 3.43 9.47
N ARG A 50 8.51 2.37 8.78
CA ARG A 50 8.30 1.01 9.31
C ARG A 50 7.38 0.97 10.53
N LYS A 51 6.40 1.89 10.58
CA LYS A 51 5.41 2.07 11.66
C LYS A 51 4.04 1.50 11.31
N ILE A 52 3.97 0.55 10.37
CA ILE A 52 2.74 -0.21 10.10
C ILE A 52 2.62 -1.36 11.11
N PRO A 53 1.52 -1.43 11.87
CA PRO A 53 1.30 -2.56 12.76
C PRO A 53 1.01 -3.83 11.95
N HIS A 54 1.64 -4.93 12.36
CA HIS A 54 1.54 -6.28 11.79
C HIS A 54 1.50 -7.29 12.95
N ARG A 55 1.06 -8.54 12.74
CA ARG A 55 0.80 -9.46 13.86
C ARG A 55 2.04 -9.72 14.69
N SER A 56 3.24 -9.87 14.12
CA SER A 56 4.44 -10.11 14.94
C SER A 56 4.76 -8.94 15.87
N LEU A 57 4.61 -7.70 15.40
CA LEU A 57 4.77 -6.52 16.25
C LEU A 57 3.67 -6.43 17.32
N LEU A 58 2.42 -6.69 16.96
CA LEU A 58 1.29 -6.62 17.89
C LEU A 58 1.35 -7.72 18.95
N ASN A 59 1.74 -8.93 18.57
CA ASN A 59 1.96 -10.03 19.49
C ASN A 59 3.03 -9.69 20.51
N ARG A 60 4.14 -9.09 20.07
CA ARG A 60 5.20 -8.62 20.97
C ARG A 60 4.74 -7.52 21.93
N LEU A 61 3.99 -6.53 21.44
CA LEU A 61 3.60 -5.35 22.23
C LEU A 61 2.40 -5.61 23.16
N ILE A 62 1.43 -6.40 22.72
CA ILE A 62 0.15 -6.64 23.41
C ILE A 62 -0.31 -8.11 23.24
N PRO A 63 0.47 -9.08 23.75
CA PRO A 63 0.21 -10.52 23.54
C PRO A 63 -1.15 -10.98 24.05
N SER A 64 -1.73 -10.31 25.04
CA SER A 64 -3.07 -10.63 25.55
C SER A 64 -4.19 -10.40 24.53
N TYR A 65 -4.02 -9.45 23.59
CA TYR A 65 -4.97 -9.18 22.50
C TYR A 65 -4.56 -9.87 21.20
N PHE A 66 -3.27 -10.10 21.01
CA PHE A 66 -2.69 -10.71 19.82
C PHE A 66 -1.83 -11.92 20.24
N PRO A 67 -2.44 -13.07 20.61
CA PRO A 67 -1.71 -14.19 21.20
C PRO A 67 -0.75 -14.89 20.23
N PHE A 68 -0.94 -14.69 18.92
CA PHE A 68 -0.12 -15.30 17.86
C PHE A 68 0.42 -14.24 16.91
N ASP A 69 1.63 -14.48 16.42
CA ASP A 69 2.31 -13.69 15.40
C ASP A 69 1.99 -14.13 13.96
N THR A 70 1.23 -15.20 13.79
CA THR A 70 0.89 -15.78 12.50
C THR A 70 -0.01 -14.88 11.64
N CYS A 71 0.19 -14.88 10.33
CA CYS A 71 -0.62 -14.05 9.42
C CYS A 71 -2.10 -14.45 9.42
N SER A 72 -2.98 -13.49 9.67
CA SER A 72 -4.45 -13.75 9.68
C SER A 72 -5.03 -14.04 8.29
N VAL A 73 -4.30 -13.77 7.21
CA VAL A 73 -4.81 -13.88 5.83
C VAL A 73 -4.54 -15.25 5.21
N CYS A 74 -3.33 -15.79 5.39
CA CYS A 74 -2.93 -17.10 4.86
C CYS A 74 -2.70 -18.15 5.94
N ALA A 75 -2.72 -17.79 7.23
CA ALA A 75 -2.48 -18.68 8.36
C ALA A 75 -1.11 -19.40 8.32
N THR A 76 -0.13 -18.84 7.60
CA THR A 76 1.20 -19.41 7.43
C THR A 76 2.28 -18.38 7.70
N GLY A 77 3.34 -18.82 8.40
CA GLY A 77 4.49 -17.97 8.74
C GLY A 77 4.19 -16.88 9.77
N SER A 78 5.26 -16.23 10.25
CA SER A 78 5.18 -15.03 11.09
C SER A 78 4.82 -13.82 10.21
N ASP A 79 3.85 -13.01 10.64
CA ASP A 79 3.37 -11.81 9.92
C ASP A 79 4.31 -10.63 10.16
N THR A 80 5.50 -10.68 9.56
CA THR A 80 6.44 -9.56 9.53
C THR A 80 5.86 -8.36 8.75
N LEU A 81 6.56 -7.22 8.76
CA LEU A 81 6.14 -6.07 7.94
C LEU A 81 6.04 -6.45 6.45
N GLU A 82 7.05 -7.16 5.93
CA GLU A 82 7.09 -7.61 4.54
C GLU A 82 5.97 -8.60 4.23
N HIS A 83 5.66 -9.53 5.15
CA HIS A 83 4.53 -10.45 5.01
C HIS A 83 3.16 -9.76 5.07
N PHE A 84 3.02 -8.79 5.96
CA PHE A 84 1.82 -7.96 6.04
C PHE A 84 1.57 -7.18 4.75
N LEU A 85 2.63 -6.81 4.02
CA LEU A 85 2.53 -6.00 2.80
C LEU A 85 2.41 -6.83 1.54
N TYR A 86 3.30 -7.81 1.34
CA TYR A 86 3.43 -8.50 0.06
C TYR A 86 3.89 -9.97 0.11
N ASP A 87 4.63 -10.46 1.12
CA ASP A 87 5.09 -11.87 1.10
C ASP A 87 3.95 -12.88 1.31
N CYS A 88 2.83 -12.44 1.92
CA CYS A 88 1.62 -13.25 2.00
C CYS A 88 1.13 -13.61 0.58
N PRO A 89 0.94 -14.90 0.21
CA PRO A 89 0.60 -15.29 -1.16
C PRO A 89 -0.67 -14.63 -1.72
N LYS A 90 -1.68 -14.43 -0.86
CA LYS A 90 -2.92 -13.73 -1.23
C LYS A 90 -2.70 -12.25 -1.51
N LYS A 91 -1.76 -11.60 -0.81
CA LYS A 91 -1.38 -10.19 -1.05
C LYS A 91 -0.48 -10.07 -2.26
N TRP A 92 0.46 -11.00 -2.42
CA TRP A 92 1.29 -11.09 -3.62
C TRP A 92 0.44 -11.17 -4.88
N LEU A 93 -0.60 -12.01 -4.90
CA LEU A 93 -1.52 -12.12 -6.04
C LEU A 93 -2.21 -10.78 -6.37
N VAL A 94 -2.59 -9.99 -5.35
CA VAL A 94 -3.15 -8.64 -5.56
C VAL A 94 -2.11 -7.73 -6.22
N TRP A 95 -0.90 -7.70 -5.67
CA TRP A 95 0.20 -6.92 -6.21
C TRP A 95 0.52 -7.31 -7.65
N GLN A 96 0.71 -8.60 -7.93
CA GLN A 96 1.02 -9.11 -9.25
C GLN A 96 -0.07 -8.76 -10.26
N THR A 97 -1.34 -9.00 -9.93
CA THR A 97 -2.44 -8.74 -10.87
C THR A 97 -2.55 -7.25 -11.21
N VAL A 98 -2.44 -6.37 -10.22
CA VAL A 98 -2.48 -4.92 -10.47
C VAL A 98 -1.21 -4.48 -11.18
N TRP A 99 -0.05 -5.00 -10.79
CA TRP A 99 1.21 -4.65 -11.43
C TRP A 99 1.23 -5.01 -12.91
N ASP A 100 0.84 -6.23 -13.27
CA ASP A 100 0.81 -6.70 -14.65
C ASP A 100 -0.19 -5.91 -15.52
N GLU A 101 -1.28 -5.40 -14.93
CA GLU A 101 -2.27 -4.56 -15.64
C GLU A 101 -1.69 -3.20 -16.05
N TYR A 102 -0.88 -2.58 -15.17
CA TYR A 102 -0.40 -1.20 -15.32
C TYR A 102 1.06 -1.11 -15.78
N PHE A 103 1.91 -2.10 -15.50
CA PHE A 103 3.35 -2.14 -15.80
C PHE A 103 3.70 -3.29 -16.76
N ARG A 104 2.89 -3.47 -17.81
CA ARG A 104 2.86 -4.66 -18.70
C ARG A 104 4.21 -5.15 -19.22
N LEU A 105 5.19 -4.26 -19.38
CA LEU A 105 6.50 -4.60 -19.94
C LEU A 105 7.53 -4.99 -18.87
N LEU A 106 7.18 -4.97 -17.59
CA LEU A 106 8.09 -5.29 -16.49
C LEU A 106 7.39 -6.22 -15.49
N PRO A 107 7.68 -7.53 -15.51
CA PRO A 107 7.13 -8.48 -14.55
C PRO A 107 7.43 -8.07 -13.09
N LEU A 108 6.46 -8.31 -12.20
CA LEU A 108 6.65 -8.04 -10.78
C LEU A 108 7.69 -8.99 -10.17
N THR A 109 8.68 -8.42 -9.48
CA THR A 109 9.57 -9.15 -8.57
C THR A 109 9.58 -8.47 -7.21
N THR A 110 9.99 -9.21 -6.17
CA THR A 110 10.07 -8.65 -4.80
C THR A 110 10.97 -7.41 -4.75
N ASN A 111 12.08 -7.42 -5.49
CA ASN A 111 12.98 -6.26 -5.56
C ASN A 111 12.31 -5.04 -6.19
N GLN A 112 11.53 -5.22 -7.27
CA GLN A 112 10.80 -4.11 -7.90
C GLN A 112 9.75 -3.53 -6.96
N LEU A 113 9.02 -4.40 -6.25
CA LEU A 113 8.02 -3.95 -5.28
C LEU A 113 8.67 -3.21 -4.10
N GLN A 114 9.81 -3.70 -3.61
CA GLN A 114 10.57 -3.04 -2.54
C GLN A 114 11.10 -1.67 -2.98
N LYS A 115 11.67 -1.57 -4.18
CA LYS A 115 12.09 -0.29 -4.78
C LYS A 115 10.95 0.71 -4.85
N ALA A 116 9.79 0.27 -5.34
CA ALA A 116 8.61 1.12 -5.44
C ALA A 116 8.10 1.56 -4.04
N LEU A 117 7.99 0.64 -3.09
CA LEU A 117 7.40 0.90 -1.78
C LEU A 117 8.32 1.69 -0.84
N PHE A 118 9.60 1.34 -0.78
CA PHE A 118 10.54 1.87 0.21
C PHE A 118 11.49 2.93 -0.34
N HIS A 119 11.78 2.92 -1.64
CA HIS A 119 12.73 3.83 -2.27
C HIS A 119 12.08 4.83 -3.24
N LEU A 120 10.77 4.68 -3.49
CA LEU A 120 10.00 5.51 -4.43
C LEU A 120 10.58 5.46 -5.85
N GLU A 121 11.18 4.32 -6.19
CA GLU A 121 11.73 4.01 -7.50
C GLU A 121 10.71 3.17 -8.26
N PHE A 122 10.13 3.75 -9.31
CA PHE A 122 9.06 3.13 -10.09
C PHE A 122 9.56 2.65 -11.46
N PRO A 123 8.84 1.69 -12.08
CA PRO A 123 9.09 1.33 -13.47
C PRO A 123 9.07 2.55 -14.39
N PRO A 124 9.91 2.57 -15.44
CA PRO A 124 9.96 3.69 -16.37
C PRO A 124 8.61 3.86 -17.11
N PRO A 125 8.27 5.08 -17.56
CA PRO A 125 6.99 5.35 -18.21
C PRO A 125 6.69 4.47 -19.42
N ILE A 126 7.72 3.99 -20.14
CA ILE A 126 7.55 3.07 -21.27
C ILE A 126 6.85 1.76 -20.88
N CYS A 127 7.01 1.31 -19.64
CA CYS A 127 6.32 0.13 -19.11
C CYS A 127 4.85 0.40 -18.75
N CYS A 128 4.44 1.67 -18.71
CA CYS A 128 3.11 2.13 -18.33
C CYS A 128 2.35 2.64 -19.58
N PRO A 129 1.64 1.78 -20.32
CA PRO A 129 0.89 2.23 -21.50
C PRO A 129 -0.30 3.13 -21.14
N LEU A 130 -0.68 3.18 -19.86
CA LEU A 130 -1.75 4.03 -19.35
C LEU A 130 -1.16 5.34 -18.81
N PRO A 131 -1.81 6.49 -19.04
CA PRO A 131 -1.39 7.81 -18.54
C PRO A 131 -1.59 8.00 -17.02
N VAL A 132 -1.40 6.95 -16.23
CA VAL A 132 -1.59 6.97 -14.77
C VAL A 132 -0.22 7.02 -14.11
N SER A 133 -0.03 7.93 -13.15
CA SER A 133 1.20 7.99 -12.36
C SER A 133 1.50 6.64 -11.67
N PRO A 134 2.71 6.08 -11.79
CA PRO A 134 3.10 4.86 -11.08
C PRO A 134 2.90 4.94 -9.56
N ALA A 135 3.06 6.14 -8.99
CA ALA A 135 2.82 6.38 -7.57
C ALA A 135 1.33 6.18 -7.20
N ILE A 136 0.39 6.54 -8.07
CA ILE A 136 -1.04 6.26 -7.86
C ILE A 136 -1.25 4.74 -7.82
N VAL A 137 -0.70 4.00 -8.79
CA VAL A 137 -0.88 2.55 -8.88
C VAL A 137 -0.35 1.86 -7.62
N VAL A 138 0.89 2.14 -7.24
CA VAL A 138 1.54 1.52 -6.07
C VAL A 138 0.85 1.95 -4.78
N GLY A 139 0.60 3.25 -4.61
CA GLY A 139 0.01 3.79 -3.38
C GLY A 139 -1.41 3.29 -3.12
N TYR A 140 -2.26 3.26 -4.13
CA TYR A 140 -3.64 2.79 -3.96
C TYR A 140 -3.77 1.27 -3.87
N THR A 141 -2.83 0.53 -4.45
CA THR A 141 -2.73 -0.92 -4.20
C THR A 141 -2.33 -1.19 -2.76
N LEU A 142 -1.33 -0.47 -2.23
CA LEU A 142 -0.95 -0.51 -0.82
C LEU A 142 -2.14 -0.18 0.08
N LEU A 143 -2.89 0.89 -0.23
CA LEU A 143 -4.07 1.28 0.54
C LEU A 143 -5.16 0.21 0.52
N ALA A 144 -5.41 -0.42 -0.63
CA ALA A 144 -6.40 -1.49 -0.75
C ALA A 144 -6.02 -2.72 0.09
N VAL A 145 -4.77 -3.17 -0.01
CA VAL A 145 -4.23 -4.29 0.79
C VAL A 145 -4.31 -3.97 2.29
N TRP A 146 -3.90 -2.77 2.68
CA TRP A 146 -3.95 -2.31 4.07
C TRP A 146 -5.39 -2.30 4.59
N ARG A 147 -6.34 -1.68 3.86
CA ARG A 147 -7.75 -1.62 4.25
C ARG A 147 -8.34 -3.02 4.40
N ALA A 148 -8.15 -3.90 3.43
CA ALA A 148 -8.70 -5.26 3.47
C ALA A 148 -8.14 -6.07 4.65
N THR A 149 -6.86 -5.90 4.97
CA THR A 149 -6.25 -6.59 6.12
C THR A 149 -6.86 -6.12 7.44
N TRP A 150 -7.10 -4.81 7.61
CA TRP A 150 -7.74 -4.30 8.83
C TRP A 150 -9.24 -4.60 8.90
N GLN A 151 -9.93 -4.68 7.76
CA GLN A 151 -11.32 -5.16 7.70
C GLN A 151 -11.44 -6.61 8.17
N LEU A 152 -10.46 -7.46 7.83
CA LEU A 152 -10.37 -8.80 8.38
C LEU A 152 -10.16 -8.78 9.90
N ILE A 153 -9.18 -8.01 10.38
CA ILE A 153 -8.79 -8.03 11.80
C ILE A 153 -9.87 -7.47 12.72
N PHE A 154 -10.53 -6.37 12.34
CA PHE A 154 -11.47 -5.69 13.22
C PHE A 154 -12.94 -6.00 12.93
N ASN A 155 -13.27 -6.35 11.68
CA ASN A 155 -14.66 -6.55 11.25
C ASN A 155 -14.94 -7.96 10.72
N ASN A 156 -13.99 -8.89 10.89
CA ASN A 156 -14.06 -10.28 10.42
C ASN A 156 -14.43 -10.44 8.93
N GLN A 157 -14.11 -9.44 8.10
CA GLN A 157 -14.36 -9.51 6.66
C GLN A 157 -13.24 -10.30 5.96
N PRO A 158 -13.53 -11.43 5.29
CA PRO A 158 -12.50 -12.26 4.67
C PRO A 158 -11.64 -11.50 3.66
N PHE A 159 -10.33 -11.74 3.69
CA PHE A 159 -9.43 -11.22 2.67
C PHE A 159 -9.57 -12.05 1.39
N ALA A 160 -10.32 -11.54 0.42
CA ALA A 160 -10.49 -12.14 -0.91
C ALA A 160 -9.71 -11.33 -1.96
N PRO A 161 -8.63 -11.87 -2.59
CA PRO A 161 -7.80 -11.13 -3.53
C PRO A 161 -8.59 -10.44 -4.65
N SER A 162 -9.60 -11.10 -5.22
CA SER A 162 -10.45 -10.54 -6.28
C SER A 162 -11.14 -9.23 -5.86
N ILE A 163 -11.68 -9.16 -4.64
CA ILE A 163 -12.32 -7.98 -4.09
C ILE A 163 -11.30 -6.87 -3.83
N VAL A 164 -10.12 -7.23 -3.31
CA VAL A 164 -9.04 -6.26 -3.07
C VAL A 164 -8.54 -5.66 -4.38
N ILE A 165 -8.35 -6.48 -5.42
CA ILE A 165 -7.96 -6.05 -6.77
C ILE A 165 -9.01 -5.09 -7.35
N GLN A 166 -10.30 -5.43 -7.26
CA GLN A 166 -11.38 -4.54 -7.71
C GLN A 166 -11.39 -3.21 -6.94
N SER A 167 -11.16 -3.25 -5.63
CA SER A 167 -11.03 -2.05 -4.81
C SER A 167 -9.83 -1.20 -5.23
N ALA A 168 -8.67 -1.81 -5.48
CA ALA A 168 -7.48 -1.11 -5.97
C ALA A 168 -7.73 -0.43 -7.31
N ARG A 169 -8.29 -1.17 -8.29
CA ARG A 169 -8.70 -0.64 -9.60
C ARG A 169 -9.62 0.57 -9.47
N ARG A 170 -10.65 0.48 -8.63
CA ARG A 170 -11.59 1.57 -8.40
C ARG A 170 -10.90 2.81 -7.84
N LEU A 171 -10.05 2.63 -6.83
CA LEU A 171 -9.30 3.73 -6.21
C LEU A 171 -8.32 4.39 -7.20
N ILE A 172 -7.59 3.59 -7.99
CA ILE A 172 -6.66 4.09 -9.02
C ILE A 172 -7.41 4.89 -10.08
N ARG A 173 -8.52 4.34 -10.62
CA ARG A 173 -9.34 5.03 -11.63
C ARG A 173 -9.92 6.34 -11.10
N GLN A 174 -10.38 6.36 -9.85
CA GLN A 174 -10.89 7.57 -9.23
C GLN A 174 -9.80 8.63 -9.10
N ALA A 175 -8.64 8.27 -8.54
CA ALA A 175 -7.53 9.19 -8.37
C ALA A 175 -7.02 9.75 -9.70
N TYR A 176 -6.96 8.91 -10.74
CA TYR A 176 -6.59 9.36 -12.08
C TYR A 176 -7.60 10.37 -12.66
N ARG A 177 -8.91 10.17 -12.46
CA ARG A 177 -9.93 11.14 -12.89
C ARG A 177 -9.81 12.47 -12.13
N GLU A 178 -9.57 12.41 -10.82
CA GLU A 178 -9.35 13.61 -10.00
C GLU A 178 -8.11 14.37 -10.46
N GLU A 179 -7.02 13.68 -10.80
CA GLU A 179 -5.81 14.28 -11.35
C GLU A 179 -6.06 14.98 -12.69
N LEU A 180 -6.76 14.34 -13.62
CA LEU A 180 -7.14 14.95 -14.91
C LEU A 180 -7.97 16.22 -14.72
N PHE A 181 -8.92 16.20 -13.78
CA PHE A 181 -9.75 17.36 -13.46
C PHE A 181 -8.90 18.52 -12.93
N LEU A 182 -7.98 18.26 -12.00
CA LEU A 182 -7.06 19.26 -11.45
C LEU A 182 -6.09 19.83 -12.49
N GLN A 183 -5.76 19.05 -13.52
CA GLN A 183 -4.91 19.48 -14.64
C GLN A 183 -5.67 20.25 -15.74
N GLY A 184 -6.99 20.46 -15.59
CA GLY A 184 -7.81 21.14 -16.58
C GLY A 184 -8.11 20.31 -17.84
N CYS A 185 -7.76 19.02 -17.83
CA CYS A 185 -8.07 18.06 -18.88
C CYS A 185 -9.52 17.60 -18.72
N ALA A 186 -10.48 18.44 -19.16
CA ALA A 186 -11.89 18.09 -19.15
C ALA A 186 -12.15 16.76 -19.88
N HIS A 187 -13.07 15.95 -19.35
CA HIS A 187 -13.50 14.68 -19.92
C HIS A 187 -13.84 14.83 -21.41
N ARG A 188 -12.98 14.34 -22.31
CA ARG A 188 -13.51 13.85 -23.59
C ARG A 188 -14.42 12.68 -23.21
N ALA A 189 -15.72 12.84 -23.46
CA ALA A 189 -16.65 11.73 -23.39
C ALA A 189 -16.03 10.57 -24.17
N LEU A 190 -15.98 9.39 -23.54
CA LEU A 190 -15.65 8.16 -24.25
C LEU A 190 -16.56 8.11 -25.48
N PRO A 191 -16.04 7.89 -26.70
CA PRO A 191 -16.91 7.66 -27.84
C PRO A 191 -17.81 6.48 -27.46
N LEU A 192 -19.11 6.77 -27.35
CA LEU A 192 -20.14 5.74 -27.30
C LEU A 192 -20.01 5.01 -28.63
N PHE A 193 -19.33 3.87 -28.64
CA PHE A 193 -19.47 2.91 -29.71
C PHE A 193 -20.89 2.36 -29.60
N SER A 194 -21.82 3.02 -30.29
CA SER A 194 -23.11 2.45 -30.66
C SER A 194 -22.83 1.29 -31.60
N PHE A 195 -22.90 0.07 -31.07
CA PHE A 195 -23.02 -1.11 -31.91
C PHE A 195 -24.43 -1.09 -32.51
N HIS A 196 -24.50 -0.85 -33.82
CA HIS A 196 -25.61 -1.28 -34.66
C HIS A 196 -25.35 -2.72 -35.13
#